data_AF-A0A1R3KGX2-F1
#
_entry.id   AF-A0A1R3KGX2-F1
#
_cell.length_a   1.000
_cell.length_b   1.000
_cell.length_c   1.000
_cell.angle_alpha   90.00
_cell.angle_beta   90.00
_cell.angle_gamma   90.00
#
_symmetry.space_group_name_H-M   'P 1'
#
loop_
_entity.id
_entity.type
_entity.pdbx_description
1 polymer ?
#
loop_
_entity_poly.entity_id
_entity_poly.type
_entity_poly.pdbx_seq_one_letter_code
_entity_poly.pdbx_strand_id
1 'polypeptide(L)' 'VKPMSYVFHSQNQIQRLMAKFSSISCCWSRQVESMVRQFDPKIPIEEAVTPPTSWYTDPSFYDFELDRVFYKGWQAVG' A
#
# COMPACT_ATOMS: atom_id res chain seq x y z
N VAL A 1 -2.70 -15.43 -28.35
CA VAL A 1 -1.80 -14.70 -27.42
C VAL A 1 -2.09 -13.21 -27.56
N LYS A 2 -2.56 -12.53 -26.51
CA LYS A 2 -2.96 -11.12 -26.60
C LYS A 2 -1.74 -10.20 -26.41
N PRO A 3 -1.60 -9.10 -27.17
CA PRO A 3 -0.43 -8.24 -27.09
C PRO A 3 -0.36 -7.46 -25.77
N MET A 4 0.85 -7.28 -25.25
CA MET A 4 1.16 -6.68 -23.93
C MET A 4 0.71 -5.21 -23.80
N SER A 5 0.43 -4.53 -24.91
CA SER A 5 -0.15 -3.18 -24.94
C SER A 5 -1.57 -3.12 -24.39
N TYR A 6 -2.30 -4.24 -24.39
CA TYR A 6 -3.68 -4.32 -23.90
C TYR A 6 -3.76 -4.32 -22.36
N VAL A 7 -2.68 -4.73 -21.67
CA VAL A 7 -2.61 -4.71 -20.21
C VAL A 7 -2.37 -3.28 -19.70
N PHE A 8 -1.55 -2.51 -20.42
CA PHE A 8 -1.19 -1.14 -20.02
C PHE A 8 -2.33 -0.12 -20.20
N HIS A 9 -3.19 -0.28 -21.20
CA HIS A 9 -4.35 0.61 -21.40
C HIS A 9 -5.51 0.35 -20.43
N SER A 10 -5.65 -0.89 -19.93
CA SER A 10 -6.70 -1.25 -18.97
C SER A 10 -6.41 -0.71 -17.56
N GLN A 11 -5.15 -0.47 -17.20
CA GLN A 11 -4.79 0.12 -15.90
C GLN A 11 -5.18 1.60 -15.81
N ASN A 12 -5.13 2.34 -16.92
CA ASN A 12 -5.44 3.78 -16.93
C ASN A 12 -6.94 4.12 -16.72
N GLN A 13 -7.86 3.18 -16.99
CA GLN A 13 -9.28 3.41 -16.65
C GLN A 13 -9.57 3.21 -15.16
N ILE A 14 -8.88 2.27 -14.50
CA ILE A 14 -9.04 2.02 -13.06
C ILE A 14 -8.53 3.22 -12.26
N GLN A 15 -7.38 3.78 -12.65
CA GLN A 15 -6.81 4.97 -11.99
C GLN A 15 -7.75 6.18 -12.00
N ARG A 16 -8.58 6.35 -13.05
CA ARG A 16 -9.55 7.45 -13.16
C ARG A 16 -10.80 7.26 -12.29
N LEU A 17 -11.18 6.03 -11.98
CA LEU A 17 -12.23 5.72 -11.01
C LEU A 17 -11.77 6.03 -9.57
N MET A 18 -10.50 5.76 -9.26
CA MET A 18 -9.91 6.03 -7.93
C MET A 18 -9.86 7.53 -7.59
N ALA A 19 -9.66 8.40 -8.59
CA ALA A 19 -9.67 9.85 -8.40
C ALA A 19 -11.05 10.41 -7.97
N LYS A 20 -12.14 9.71 -8.28
CA LYS A 20 -13.52 10.15 -7.96
C LYS A 20 -13.93 9.84 -6.51
N PHE A 21 -13.17 8.99 -5.81
CA PHE A 21 -13.31 8.65 -4.38
C PHE A 21 -12.29 9.36 -3.48
N SER A 22 -11.63 10.42 -4.00
CA SER A 22 -10.48 11.10 -3.39
C SER A 22 -10.67 11.52 -1.92
N SER A 23 -11.88 11.93 -1.53
CA SER A 23 -12.16 12.32 -0.14
C SER A 23 -12.21 11.14 0.84
N ILE A 24 -12.61 9.94 0.39
CA ILE A 24 -12.64 8.72 1.22
C ILE A 24 -11.24 8.12 1.31
N SER A 25 -10.50 8.10 0.19
CA SER A 25 -9.09 7.67 0.13
C SER A 25 -8.19 8.44 1.11
N CYS A 26 -8.37 9.75 1.26
CA CYS A 26 -7.57 10.55 2.18
C CYS A 26 -7.85 10.23 3.67
N CYS A 27 -9.09 9.92 4.04
CA CYS A 27 -9.41 9.56 5.42
C CYS A 27 -8.83 8.19 5.81
N TRP A 28 -8.87 7.21 4.90
CA TRP A 28 -8.28 5.89 5.15
C TRP A 28 -6.75 5.93 5.19
N SER A 29 -6.10 6.71 4.32
CA SER A 29 -4.64 6.86 4.36
C SER A 29 -4.14 7.52 5.66
N ARG A 30 -4.90 8.46 6.23
CA ARG A 30 -4.57 9.08 7.52
C ARG A 30 -4.65 8.09 8.69
N GLN A 31 -5.62 7.18 8.67
CA GLN A 31 -5.76 6.15 9.70
C GLN A 31 -4.58 5.17 9.66
N VAL A 32 -4.27 4.64 8.47
CA VAL A 32 -3.10 3.76 8.27
C VAL A 32 -1.81 4.45 8.69
N GLU A 33 -1.59 5.71 8.28
CA GLU A 33 -0.40 6.47 8.68
C GLU A 33 -0.29 6.64 10.20
N SER A 34 -1.41 6.91 10.89
CA SER A 34 -1.42 7.00 12.36
C SER A 34 -1.08 5.69 13.05
N MET A 35 -1.45 4.55 12.46
CA MET A 35 -1.14 3.22 13.00
C MET A 35 0.32 2.86 12.75
N VAL A 36 0.86 3.14 11.56
CA VAL A 36 2.27 2.90 11.24
C VAL A 36 3.18 3.74 12.15
N ARG A 37 2.80 4.98 12.48
CA ARG A 37 3.55 5.83 13.42
C ARG A 37 3.65 5.29 14.84
N GLN A 38 2.82 4.33 15.22
CA GLN A 38 2.91 3.68 16.54
C GLN A 38 3.98 2.58 16.59
N PHE A 39 4.47 2.14 15.43
CA PHE A 39 5.61 1.23 15.36
C PHE A 39 6.89 2.00 15.73
N ASP A 40 7.53 1.61 16.84
CA ASP A 40 8.81 2.17 17.26
C ASP A 40 9.99 1.27 16.84
N PRO A 41 10.81 1.68 15.87
CA PRO A 41 11.95 0.89 15.41
C PRO A 41 13.09 0.81 16.42
N LYS A 42 13.02 1.53 17.55
CA LYS A 42 14.02 1.49 18.62
C LYS A 42 13.83 0.33 19.58
N ILE A 43 12.67 -0.33 19.55
CA ILE A 43 12.42 -1.51 20.36
C ILE A 43 13.36 -2.63 19.87
N PRO A 44 14.18 -3.24 20.74
CA PRO A 44 15.04 -4.36 20.37
C PRO A 44 14.23 -5.52 19.78
N ILE A 45 14.85 -6.30 18.88
CA ILE A 45 14.14 -7.39 18.18
C ILE A 45 13.62 -8.48 19.14
N GLU A 46 14.29 -8.64 20.28
CA GLU A 46 13.94 -9.59 21.34
C GLU A 46 12.63 -9.20 22.07
N GLU A 47 12.28 -7.92 22.05
CA GLU A 47 11.07 -7.35 22.67
C GLU A 47 10.04 -6.89 21.64
N ALA A 48 10.39 -6.94 20.36
CA ALA A 48 9.52 -6.49 19.29
C ALA A 48 8.30 -7.40 19.16
N VAL A 49 7.13 -6.78 19.13
CA VAL A 49 5.87 -7.47 18.82
C VAL A 49 5.63 -7.46 17.33
N THR A 50 4.98 -8.50 16.83
CA THR A 50 4.49 -8.49 15.46
C THR A 50 3.50 -7.33 15.28
N PRO A 51 3.47 -6.68 14.11
CA PRO A 51 2.47 -5.66 13.84
C PRO A 51 1.03 -6.20 14.04
N PRO A 52 0.06 -5.30 14.32
CA PRO A 52 -1.34 -5.69 14.48
C PRO A 52 -1.86 -6.46 13.27
N THR A 53 -2.75 -7.43 13.50
CA THR A 53 -3.37 -8.25 12.43
C THR A 53 -3.94 -7.41 11.28
N SER A 54 -4.47 -6.22 11.59
CA SER A 54 -5.02 -5.31 10.59
C SER A 54 -4.03 -4.90 9.50
N TRP A 55 -2.72 -4.86 9.77
CA TRP A 55 -1.70 -4.56 8.75
C TRP A 55 -1.71 -5.59 7.61
N TYR A 56 -2.10 -6.83 7.91
CA TYR A 56 -2.11 -7.93 6.96
C TYR A 56 -3.50 -8.20 6.37
N THR A 57 -4.57 -7.80 7.07
CA THR A 57 -5.95 -8.11 6.66
C THR A 57 -6.72 -6.93 6.07
N ASP A 58 -6.36 -5.69 6.42
CA ASP A 58 -7.05 -4.50 5.92
C ASP A 58 -6.49 -4.09 4.53
N PRO A 59 -7.31 -4.06 3.47
CA PRO A 59 -6.86 -3.67 2.14
C PRO A 59 -6.23 -2.27 2.06
N SER A 60 -6.56 -1.37 2.98
CA SER A 60 -5.97 -0.03 3.02
C SER A 60 -4.45 -0.06 3.28
N PHE A 61 -3.94 -1.07 3.97
CA PHE A 61 -2.50 -1.27 4.16
C PHE A 61 -1.79 -1.72 2.88
N TYR A 62 -2.45 -2.57 2.08
CA TYR A 62 -1.92 -3.00 0.77
C TYR A 62 -1.74 -1.79 -0.16
N ASP A 63 -2.77 -0.95 -0.30
CA ASP A 63 -2.69 0.26 -1.14
C ASP A 63 -1.59 1.22 -0.63
N PHE A 64 -1.45 1.35 0.68
CA PHE A 64 -0.40 2.18 1.29
C PHE A 64 1.01 1.62 1.05
N GLU A 65 1.19 0.31 1.12
CA GLU A 65 2.47 -0.38 0.90
C GLU A 65 2.93 -0.26 -0.56
N LEU A 66 2.02 -0.34 -1.53
CA LEU A 66 2.34 -0.08 -2.94
C LEU A 66 2.99 1.30 -3.12
N ASP A 67 2.36 2.35 -2.58
CA ASP A 67 2.80 3.73 -2.76
C ASP A 67 4.07 4.10 -1.97
N ARG A 68 4.30 3.45 -0.82
CA ARG A 68 5.39 3.79 0.10
C ARG A 68 6.61 2.89 -0.03
N VAL A 69 6.41 1.61 -0.32
CA VAL A 69 7.47 0.59 -0.34
C VAL A 69 7.71 0.15 -1.78
N PHE A 70 6.73 -0.47 -2.43
CA PHE A 70 6.98 -1.17 -3.69
C PHE A 70 7.29 -0.23 -4.87
N TYR A 71 6.59 0.91 -5.01
CA TYR A 71 6.88 1.86 -6.11
C TYR A 71 8.16 2.68 -5.91
N LYS A 72 8.78 2.62 -4.73
CA LYS A 72 9.96 3.42 -4.40
C LYS A 72 11.20 2.58 -4.06
N GLY A 73 11.04 1.27 -3.92
CA GLY A 73 12.11 0.32 -3.65
C GLY A 73 12.57 -0.43 -4.91
N TRP A 74 13.75 -1.02 -4.83
CA TRP A 74 14.24 -1.96 -5.85
C TRP A 74 13.51 -3.29 -5.75
N GLN A 75 13.06 -3.82 -6.89
CA GLN A 75 12.40 -5.12 -6.98
C GLN A 75 13.27 -6.04 -7.84
N ALA A 76 13.75 -7.15 -7.28
CA ALA A 76 14.47 -8.17 -8.03
C ALA A 76 13.48 -9.00 -8.87
N VAL A 77 13.77 -9.22 -10.15
CA VAL A 77 12.84 -9.89 -11.11
C VAL A 77 13.42 -11.14 -11.77
N GLY A 78 14.64 -11.56 -11.42
CA GLY A 78 15.34 -12.72 -11.98
C GLY A 78 16.49 -12.36 -12.91
#